data_AF-A0A835B6G6-F1
#
_entry.id   AF-A0A835B6G6-F1
#
_cell.length_a   1.000
_cell.length_b   1.000
_cell.length_c   1.000
_cell.angle_alpha   90.00
_cell.angle_beta   90.00
_cell.angle_gamma   90.00
#
_symmetry.space_group_name_H-M   'P 1'
#
loop_
_entity.id
_entity.type
_entity.pdbx_description
1 polymer ?
#
loop_
_entity_poly.entity_id
_entity_poly.type
_entity_poly.pdbx_seq_one_letter_code
_entity_poly.pdbx_strand_id
1 'polypeptide(L)' 'MAASFFSAFCRILVVAMLIVATLSSYGASARFVCRGKCEDFPDCDNWCRTAGGYPKGGQCVPPFDQYCCCIE' A
#
# COMPACT_ATOMS: atom_id res chain seq x y z
N MET A 1 43.54 8.77 -15.12
CA MET A 1 42.67 9.30 -14.03
C MET A 1 41.16 9.13 -14.26
N ALA A 2 40.67 8.71 -15.44
CA ALA A 2 39.22 8.58 -15.72
C ALA A 2 38.52 7.35 -15.09
N ALA A 3 39.23 6.24 -14.88
CA ALA A 3 38.63 5.00 -14.36
C ALA A 3 38.09 5.12 -12.93
N SER A 4 38.74 5.94 -12.10
CA SER A 4 38.35 6.18 -10.71
C SER A 4 37.04 6.98 -10.60
N PHE A 5 36.82 7.94 -11.51
CA PHE A 5 35.60 8.74 -11.56
C PHE A 5 34.39 7.94 -12.02
N PHE A 6 34.59 7.03 -12.98
CA PHE A 6 33.53 6.14 -13.47
C PHE A 6 33.06 5.19 -12.36
N SER A 7 34.00 4.63 -11.59
CA SER A 7 33.68 3.79 -10.43
C SER A 7 32.92 4.55 -9.34
N ALA A 8 33.26 5.81 -9.07
CA ALA A 8 32.58 6.63 -8.08
C ALA A 8 31.15 6.97 -8.51
N PHE A 9 30.97 7.36 -9.78
CA PHE A 9 29.65 7.66 -10.36
C PHE A 9 28.72 6.46 -10.34
N CYS A 10 29.21 5.26 -10.73
CA CYS A 10 28.40 4.05 -10.69
C CYS A 10 27.91 3.72 -9.26
N ARG A 11 28.77 3.89 -8.24
CA ARG A 11 28.38 3.64 -6.84
C ARG A 11 27.29 4.60 -6.37
N ILE A 12 27.39 5.88 -6.74
CA ILE A 12 26.39 6.89 -6.39
C ILE A 12 25.04 6.55 -7.04
N LEU A 13 25.05 6.14 -8.31
CA LEU A 13 23.83 5.74 -9.01
C LEU A 13 23.16 4.51 -8.40
N VAL A 14 23.94 3.51 -7.98
CA VAL A 14 23.41 2.31 -7.31
C VAL A 14 22.76 2.66 -5.97
N VAL A 15 23.40 3.51 -5.16
CA VAL A 15 22.83 3.96 -3.88
C VAL A 15 21.56 4.78 -4.10
N ALA A 16 21.55 5.67 -5.10
CA ALA A 16 20.36 6.46 -5.45
C ALA A 16 19.19 5.56 -5.90
N MET A 17 19.45 4.55 -6.72
CA MET A 17 18.44 3.57 -7.14
C MET A 17 17.86 2.77 -5.96
N LEU A 18 18.70 2.33 -5.02
CA LEU A 18 18.26 1.63 -3.82
C LEU A 18 17.37 2.50 -2.93
N ILE A 19 17.68 3.79 -2.81
CA ILE A 19 16.87 4.74 -2.05
C ILE A 19 15.51 4.94 -2.74
N VAL A 20 15.47 5.13 -4.06
CA VAL A 20 14.20 5.27 -4.80
C VAL A 20 13.36 3.99 -4.71
N ALA A 21 13.97 2.81 -4.84
CA ALA A 21 13.26 1.53 -4.75
C ALA A 21 12.65 1.31 -3.36
N THR A 22 13.39 1.64 -2.29
CA THR A 22 12.88 1.53 -0.91
C THR A 22 11.76 2.55 -0.64
N LEU A 23 11.90 3.80 -1.07
CA LEU A 23 10.83 4.81 -0.99
C LEU A 23 9.57 4.41 -1.76
N SER A 24 9.73 3.83 -2.96
CA SER A 24 8.60 3.35 -3.77
C SER A 24 7.86 2.19 -3.11
N SER A 25 8.55 1.39 -2.30
CA SER A 25 7.99 0.27 -1.55
C SER A 25 7.25 0.72 -0.28
N TYR A 26 7.70 1.81 0.34
CA TYR A 26 7.08 2.40 1.54
C TYR A 26 5.72 3.07 1.28
N GLY A 27 5.39 3.36 0.02
CA GLY A 27 4.10 3.91 -0.39
C GLY A 27 3.01 2.88 -0.68
N ALA A 28 3.35 1.58 -0.67
CA ALA A 28 2.40 0.49 -0.93
C ALA A 28 1.79 -0.06 0.37
N SER A 29 1.63 0.78 1.40
CA SER A 29 0.64 0.50 2.43
C SER A 29 -0.71 0.52 1.73
N ALA A 30 -1.28 -0.66 1.49
CA ALA A 30 -2.69 -0.78 1.11
C ALA A 30 -3.48 0.11 2.07
N ARG A 31 -3.97 1.23 1.57
CA ARG A 31 -4.66 2.20 2.41
C ARG A 31 -6.01 1.59 2.73
N PHE A 32 -6.14 1.09 3.95
CA PHE A 32 -7.39 0.56 4.47
C PHE A 32 -8.25 1.74 4.94
N VAL A 33 -9.39 1.95 4.30
CA VAL A 33 -10.38 2.95 4.71
C VAL A 33 -11.52 2.26 5.44
N CYS A 34 -11.52 2.37 6.77
CA CYS A 34 -12.54 1.75 7.61
C CYS A 34 -13.79 2.62 7.68
N ARG A 35 -14.96 2.03 7.38
CA ARG A 35 -16.21 2.79 7.25
C ARG A 35 -17.14 2.71 8.45
N GLY A 36 -17.19 1.55 9.10
CA GLY A 36 -18.10 1.28 10.21
C GLY A 36 -18.06 -0.18 10.58
N LYS A 37 -19.04 -0.65 11.36
CA LYS A 37 -18.95 -2.00 11.92
C LYS A 37 -19.30 -3.06 10.89
N CYS A 38 -18.66 -4.22 10.91
CA CYS A 38 -19.03 -5.30 9.98
C CYS A 38 -20.46 -5.80 10.17
N GLU A 39 -21.04 -5.66 11.37
CA GLU A 39 -22.47 -5.94 11.58
C GLU A 39 -23.38 -5.03 10.73
N ASP A 40 -22.94 -3.80 10.43
CA ASP A 40 -23.66 -2.86 9.55
C ASP A 40 -23.42 -3.17 8.05
N PHE A 41 -22.39 -3.97 7.73
CA PHE A 41 -21.98 -4.35 6.38
C PHE A 41 -22.00 -5.88 6.23
N PRO A 42 -23.17 -6.51 6.03
CA PRO A 42 -23.30 -7.97 5.95
C PRO A 42 -22.42 -8.59 4.87
N ASP A 43 -22.05 -7.81 3.85
CA ASP A 43 -21.08 -8.20 2.83
C ASP A 43 -20.11 -7.04 2.58
N CYS A 44 -19.11 -6.91 3.48
CA CYS A 44 -18.12 -5.83 3.45
C CYS A 44 -17.37 -5.75 2.12
N ASP A 45 -16.96 -6.88 1.56
CA ASP A 45 -16.25 -6.92 0.27
C ASP A 45 -17.12 -6.37 -0.86
N ASN A 46 -18.36 -6.85 -0.97
CA ASN A 46 -19.29 -6.38 -1.99
C ASN A 46 -19.67 -4.90 -1.79
N TRP A 47 -19.89 -4.45 -0.55
CA TRP A 47 -20.19 -3.05 -0.26
C TRP A 47 -19.04 -2.13 -0.69
N CYS A 48 -17.80 -2.49 -0.37
CA CYS A 48 -16.62 -1.74 -0.77
C CYS A 48 -16.51 -1.64 -2.30
N ARG A 49 -16.78 -2.72 -3.04
CA ARG A 49 -16.72 -2.73 -4.52
C ARG A 49 -17.83 -1.91 -5.18
N THR A 50 -19.01 -1.85 -4.57
CA THR A 50 -20.20 -1.25 -5.18
C THR A 50 -20.45 0.17 -4.68
N ALA A 51 -20.82 0.32 -3.40
CA ALA A 51 -21.17 1.60 -2.79
C ALA A 51 -19.94 2.37 -2.30
N GLY A 52 -18.88 1.67 -1.88
CA GLY A 52 -17.68 2.27 -1.32
C GLY A 52 -16.73 2.87 -2.38
N GLY A 53 -16.79 2.39 -3.62
CA GLY A 53 -15.89 2.84 -4.70
C GLY A 53 -14.47 2.27 -4.60
N TYR A 54 -14.28 1.19 -3.84
CA TYR A 54 -13.00 0.50 -3.67
C TYR A 54 -12.99 -0.78 -4.51
N PRO A 55 -12.42 -0.78 -5.72
CA PRO A 55 -12.50 -1.91 -6.64
C PRO A 55 -11.76 -3.16 -6.15
N LYS A 56 -10.81 -3.00 -5.22
CA LYS A 56 -10.11 -4.11 -4.57
C LYS A 56 -10.91 -4.76 -3.44
N GLY A 57 -12.11 -4.23 -3.15
CA GLY A 57 -12.99 -4.74 -2.12
C GLY A 57 -12.57 -4.32 -0.72
N GLY A 58 -12.91 -5.17 0.25
CA GLY A 58 -12.70 -4.88 1.65
C GLY A 58 -12.84 -6.11 2.51
N GLN A 59 -12.37 -6.00 3.74
CA GLN A 59 -12.43 -7.09 4.70
C GLN A 59 -12.71 -6.55 6.10
N CYS A 60 -13.33 -7.40 6.91
CA CYS A 60 -13.39 -7.19 8.34
C CYS A 60 -12.00 -7.43 8.92
N VAL A 61 -11.49 -6.45 9.65
CA VAL A 61 -10.14 -6.55 10.25
C VAL A 61 -10.22 -6.78 11.76
N PRO A 62 -9.31 -7.60 12.34
CA PRO A 62 -9.21 -7.79 13.78
C PRO A 62 -8.87 -6.49 14.53
N PRO A 63 -9.10 -6.40 15.86
CA PRO A 63 -9.12 -7.51 16.83
C PRO A 63 -10.45 -8.26 17.02
N PHE A 64 -11.55 -7.85 16.36
CA PHE A 64 -12.86 -8.49 16.56
C PHE A 64 -13.70 -8.60 15.27
N ASP A 65 -13.07 -8.52 14.10
CA ASP A 65 -13.78 -8.36 12.81
C ASP A 65 -14.81 -7.22 12.87
N GLN A 66 -14.53 -6.25 13.74
CA GLN A 66 -15.52 -5.28 14.15
C GLN A 66 -15.72 -4.24 13.08
N TYR A 67 -14.70 -3.95 12.25
CA TYR A 67 -14.74 -2.86 11.30
C TYR A 67 -14.54 -3.35 9.87
N CYS A 68 -15.46 -2.93 9.00
CA CYS A 68 -15.33 -3.12 7.56
C CYS A 68 -14.35 -2.09 7.02
N CYS A 69 -13.22 -2.56 6.49
CA CYS A 69 -12.17 -1.72 5.93
C CYS A 69 -11.97 -2.03 4.45
N CYS A 70 -12.19 -1.02 3.62
CA CYS A 70 -12.01 -1.12 2.18
C CYS A 70 -10.57 -0.86 1.78
N ILE A 71 -10.14 -1.49 0.69
CA ILE A 71 -8.78 -1.43 0.17
C ILE A 71 -8.74 -0.42 -0.99
N GLU A 72 -8.04 0.70 -0.82
CA GLU A 72 -7.71 1.62 -1.95
C GLU A 72 -6.78 0.96 -2.97
#